data_AF-A0A0M9EMW1-F1
#
_entry.id   AF-A0A0M9EMW1-F1
#
_cell.length_a   1.000
_cell.length_b   1.000
_cell.length_c   1.000
_cell.angle_alpha   90.00
_cell.angle_beta   90.00
_cell.angle_gamma   90.00
#
_symmetry.space_group_name_H-M   'P 1'
#
loop_
_entity.id
_entity.type
_entity.pdbx_description
1 polymer ?
#
loop_
_entity_poly.entity_id
_entity_poly.type
_entity_poly.pdbx_seq_one_letter_code
_entity_poly.pdbx_strand_id
1 'polypeptide(L)'
;MELITFLLRVAAFTLFAVLPSVHAGTTYYDIPWNLTAGETYNVTINQKVDPNSENGRNTDSYRVYLAMATPGWGTGPVCWLQYLVPLYETQVNITVPPDAAPDGTRIMLSTTLTSAKNGGRRITGFDYSGRTLISGANATWSQAELDGRTMGDQDEVSCLAYGCVRSCYDQYYKGDKDDEEYSRKSWACWKACARDLNPKSAASLNSKSVQSLLGVGFVVGFLHLIVGAL
;
A
#
# COMPACT_ATOMS: atom_id res chain seq x y z
N MET A 1 -0.45 -26.86 -56.28
CA MET A 1 0.35 -25.85 -55.55
C MET A 1 -0.40 -25.18 -54.40
N GLU A 2 -1.71 -25.44 -54.19
CA GLU A 2 -2.51 -24.79 -53.15
C GLU A 2 -2.44 -25.50 -51.77
N LEU A 3 -2.22 -26.82 -51.75
CA LEU A 3 -2.27 -27.64 -50.53
C LEU A 3 -1.06 -27.41 -49.59
N ILE A 4 0.11 -27.12 -50.17
CA ILE A 4 1.36 -26.91 -49.42
C ILE A 4 1.33 -25.56 -48.70
N THR A 5 0.78 -24.53 -49.35
CA THR A 5 0.60 -23.18 -48.79
C THR A 5 -0.41 -23.18 -47.64
N PHE A 6 -1.45 -24.02 -47.72
CA PHE A 6 -2.43 -24.17 -46.65
C PHE A 6 -1.83 -24.86 -45.42
N LEU A 7 -1.06 -25.95 -45.62
CA LEU A 7 -0.39 -26.67 -44.53
C LEU A 7 0.67 -25.82 -43.80
N LEU A 8 1.43 -24.99 -44.53
CA LEU A 8 2.40 -24.06 -43.92
C LEU A 8 1.74 -22.96 -43.09
N ARG A 9 0.54 -22.49 -43.48
CA ARG A 9 -0.21 -21.51 -42.68
C ARG A 9 -0.78 -22.13 -41.40
N VAL A 10 -1.27 -23.38 -41.46
CA VAL A 10 -1.77 -24.08 -40.26
C VAL A 10 -0.63 -24.38 -39.28
N ALA A 11 0.55 -24.77 -39.76
CA ALA A 11 1.73 -24.98 -38.92
C ALA A 11 2.26 -23.69 -38.27
N ALA A 12 2.11 -22.53 -38.94
CA ALA A 12 2.47 -21.23 -38.37
C ALA A 12 1.51 -20.79 -37.26
N PHE A 13 0.22 -21.14 -37.36
CA PHE A 13 -0.77 -20.81 -36.31
C PHE A 13 -0.71 -21.73 -35.07
N THR A 14 -0.24 -22.97 -35.21
CA THR A 14 -0.05 -23.85 -34.04
C THR A 14 1.24 -23.56 -33.27
N LEU A 15 2.26 -22.95 -33.91
CA LEU A 15 3.51 -22.60 -33.24
C LEU A 15 3.37 -21.39 -32.28
N PHE A 16 2.36 -20.54 -32.44
CA PHE A 16 2.09 -19.41 -31.54
C PHE A 16 1.22 -19.78 -30.32
N ALA A 17 0.63 -20.98 -30.29
CA ALA A 17 -0.20 -21.43 -29.16
C ALA A 17 0.62 -22.13 -28.05
N VAL A 18 1.91 -22.39 -28.27
CA VAL A 18 2.83 -22.97 -27.29
C VAL A 18 3.86 -21.95 -26.82
N LEU A 19 3.46 -20.68 -26.72
CA LEU A 19 4.12 -19.82 -25.76
C LEU A 19 3.71 -20.36 -24.39
N PRO A 20 4.64 -20.74 -23.49
CA PRO A 20 4.28 -20.94 -22.11
C PRO A 20 3.56 -19.66 -21.69
N SER A 21 2.28 -19.80 -21.34
CA SER A 21 1.60 -18.76 -20.59
C SER A 21 2.50 -18.56 -19.39
N VAL A 22 3.18 -17.42 -19.35
CA VAL A 22 3.97 -17.03 -18.20
C VAL A 22 2.94 -16.97 -17.08
N HIS A 23 2.83 -18.05 -16.33
CA HIS A 23 2.13 -18.05 -15.07
C HIS A 23 2.93 -17.06 -14.23
N ALA A 24 2.53 -15.79 -14.25
CA ALA A 24 2.74 -14.93 -13.11
C ALA A 24 2.10 -15.71 -11.97
N GLY A 25 2.93 -16.42 -11.19
CA GLY A 25 2.44 -17.12 -10.03
C GLY A 25 1.77 -16.07 -9.17
N THR A 26 0.46 -16.21 -8.94
CA THR A 26 -0.25 -15.29 -8.07
C THR A 26 0.45 -15.29 -6.72
N THR A 27 0.76 -14.10 -6.21
CA THR A 27 1.35 -13.92 -4.88
C THR A 27 0.51 -14.69 -3.87
N TYR A 28 1.16 -15.56 -3.09
CA TYR A 28 0.47 -16.35 -2.07
C TYR A 28 0.51 -15.59 -0.74
N TYR A 29 -0.64 -15.57 -0.07
CA TYR A 29 -0.83 -14.93 1.22
C TYR A 29 -1.40 -15.94 2.21
N ASP A 30 -0.78 -16.05 3.37
CA ASP A 30 -1.36 -16.66 4.57
C ASP A 30 -1.44 -15.59 5.66
N ILE A 31 -2.66 -15.11 5.92
CA ILE A 31 -2.94 -13.99 6.80
C ILE A 31 -4.08 -14.43 7.73
N PRO A 32 -4.00 -14.11 9.03
CA PRO A 32 -5.11 -14.35 9.95
C PRO A 32 -6.42 -13.77 9.43
N TRP A 33 -7.51 -14.52 9.63
CA TRP A 33 -8.84 -14.11 9.21
C TRP A 33 -9.36 -12.89 9.97
N ASN A 34 -8.81 -12.60 11.14
CA ASN A 34 -9.07 -11.40 11.94
C ASN A 34 -7.77 -10.70 12.25
N LEU A 35 -7.76 -9.39 12.05
CA LEU A 35 -6.67 -8.52 12.47
C LEU A 35 -7.22 -7.49 13.45
N THR A 36 -6.58 -7.39 14.61
CA THR A 36 -6.82 -6.34 15.59
C THR A 36 -5.78 -5.24 15.40
N ALA A 37 -6.23 -3.99 15.28
CA ALA A 37 -5.34 -2.86 15.14
C ALA A 37 -4.43 -2.71 16.37
N GLY A 38 -3.18 -2.31 16.15
CA GLY A 38 -2.15 -2.20 17.17
C GLY A 38 -1.46 -3.52 17.52
N GLU A 39 -2.00 -4.67 17.12
CA GLU A 39 -1.32 -5.96 17.28
C GLU A 39 -0.36 -6.22 16.10
N THR A 40 0.77 -6.87 16.42
CA THR A 40 1.74 -7.31 15.41
C THR A 40 1.47 -8.75 15.02
N TYR A 41 1.36 -9.02 13.72
CA TYR A 41 1.15 -10.35 13.16
C TYR A 41 2.33 -10.73 12.28
N ASN A 42 2.83 -11.96 12.43
CA ASN A 42 3.78 -12.55 11.49
C ASN A 42 2.98 -13.27 10.39
N VAL A 43 2.90 -12.68 9.21
CA VAL A 43 2.14 -13.20 8.06
C VAL A 43 3.07 -13.83 7.05
N THR A 44 2.56 -14.79 6.27
CA THR A 44 3.31 -15.36 5.15
C THR A 44 2.92 -14.68 3.85
N ILE A 45 3.91 -14.12 3.15
CA ILE A 45 3.77 -13.52 1.83
C ILE A 45 4.81 -14.17 0.91
N ASN A 46 4.39 -14.91 -0.10
CA ASN A 46 5.29 -15.54 -1.05
C ASN A 46 5.09 -14.95 -2.45
N GLN A 47 6.05 -14.11 -2.85
CA GLN A 47 6.16 -13.53 -4.18
C GLN A 47 6.58 -14.62 -5.17
N LYS A 48 5.63 -15.19 -5.91
CA LYS A 48 5.91 -16.21 -6.92
C LYS A 48 6.40 -15.58 -8.22
N VAL A 49 7.66 -15.15 -8.20
CA VAL A 49 8.31 -14.49 -9.34
C VAL A 49 9.31 -15.43 -10.00
N ASP A 50 9.15 -15.68 -11.29
CA ASP A 50 10.17 -16.39 -12.08
C ASP A 50 11.43 -15.49 -12.18
N PRO A 51 12.60 -15.93 -11.69
CA PRO A 51 13.83 -15.14 -11.75
C PRO A 51 14.27 -14.85 -13.20
N ASN A 52 13.81 -15.62 -14.18
CA ASN A 52 14.09 -15.41 -15.60
C ASN A 52 13.03 -14.56 -16.31
N SER A 53 12.01 -14.07 -15.60
CA SER A 53 11.06 -13.10 -16.15
C SER A 53 11.66 -11.69 -16.16
N GLU A 54 11.05 -10.77 -16.92
CA GLU A 54 11.42 -9.35 -16.89
C GLU A 54 11.30 -8.77 -15.48
N ASN A 55 10.20 -9.08 -14.78
CA ASN A 55 9.97 -8.62 -13.41
C ASN A 55 10.99 -9.21 -12.44
N GLY A 56 11.31 -10.51 -12.56
CA GLY A 56 12.26 -11.20 -11.69
C GLY A 56 13.69 -10.69 -11.81
N ARG A 57 14.15 -10.36 -13.02
CA ARG A 57 15.49 -9.78 -13.23
C ARG A 57 15.64 -8.37 -12.67
N ASN A 58 14.54 -7.62 -12.62
CA ASN A 58 14.52 -6.21 -12.22
C ASN A 58 14.10 -5.97 -10.76
N THR A 59 13.79 -7.04 -10.03
CA THR A 59 13.26 -7.01 -8.66
C THR A 59 14.25 -7.65 -7.70
N ASP A 60 14.43 -7.03 -6.54
CA ASP A 60 15.18 -7.59 -5.40
C ASP A 60 14.38 -7.50 -4.09
N SER A 61 13.20 -6.87 -4.13
CA SER A 61 12.38 -6.57 -2.96
C SER A 61 10.90 -6.46 -3.34
N TYR A 62 10.05 -6.38 -2.33
CA TYR A 62 8.65 -5.99 -2.48
C TYR A 62 8.23 -5.04 -1.36
N ARG A 63 7.17 -4.27 -1.62
CA ARG A 63 6.52 -3.41 -0.61
C ARG A 63 5.20 -4.04 -0.16
N VAL A 64 4.86 -3.91 1.11
CA VAL A 64 3.59 -4.36 1.68
C VAL A 64 2.77 -3.14 2.09
N TYR A 65 1.52 -3.09 1.64
CA TYR A 65 0.58 -2.01 1.89
C TYR A 65 -0.62 -2.50 2.67
N LEU A 66 -1.21 -1.58 3.43
CA LEU A 66 -2.61 -1.70 3.82
C LEU A 66 -3.46 -1.22 2.65
N ALA A 67 -4.35 -2.08 2.17
CA ALA A 67 -5.37 -1.74 1.21
C ALA A 67 -6.74 -1.79 1.88
N MET A 68 -7.62 -0.87 1.52
CA MET A 68 -8.97 -0.81 2.06
C MET A 68 -9.95 -0.26 1.03
N ALA A 69 -11.23 -0.53 1.25
CA ALA A 69 -12.31 0.08 0.48
C ALA A 69 -12.75 1.36 1.19
N THR A 70 -12.08 2.47 0.89
CA THR A 70 -12.54 3.78 1.36
C THR A 70 -13.87 4.11 0.67
N PRO A 71 -14.87 4.67 1.38
CA PRO A 71 -16.11 5.12 0.76
C PRO A 71 -15.85 6.05 -0.44
N GLY A 72 -16.73 6.08 -1.43
CA GLY A 72 -16.58 6.94 -2.62
C GLY A 72 -15.44 6.58 -3.58
N TRP A 73 -14.52 5.68 -3.21
CA TRP A 73 -13.43 5.19 -4.06
C TRP A 73 -13.41 3.65 -4.09
N GLY A 74 -12.69 3.09 -5.07
CA GLY A 74 -12.48 1.65 -5.17
C GLY A 74 -11.62 1.10 -4.03
N THR A 75 -11.42 -0.22 -4.01
CA THR A 75 -10.43 -0.82 -3.11
C THR A 75 -9.02 -0.59 -3.65
N GLY A 76 -8.12 -0.09 -2.81
CA GLY A 76 -6.72 0.11 -3.19
C GLY A 76 -5.79 0.30 -1.98
N PRO A 77 -4.46 0.25 -2.20
CA PRO A 77 -3.48 0.55 -1.18
C PRO A 77 -3.56 2.03 -0.77
N VAL A 78 -3.47 2.30 0.54
CA VAL A 78 -3.57 3.66 1.08
C VAL A 78 -2.32 4.11 1.83
N CYS A 79 -1.57 3.17 2.40
CA CYS A 79 -0.32 3.42 3.12
C CYS A 79 0.53 2.15 3.12
N TRP A 80 1.84 2.30 3.30
CA TRP A 80 2.73 1.16 3.41
C TRP A 80 2.87 0.68 4.87
N LEU A 81 2.86 -0.64 5.06
CA LEU A 81 3.12 -1.33 6.32
C LEU A 81 4.60 -1.76 6.42
N GLN A 82 5.17 -2.18 5.29
CA GLN A 82 6.58 -2.54 5.16
C GLN A 82 7.10 -1.96 3.85
N TYR A 83 8.16 -1.16 3.91
CA TYR A 83 8.60 -0.36 2.77
C TYR A 83 9.45 -1.15 1.76
N LEU A 84 10.41 -1.94 2.25
CA LEU A 84 11.28 -2.81 1.45
C LEU A 84 11.51 -4.15 2.17
N VAL A 85 10.84 -5.19 1.71
CA VAL A 85 11.04 -6.57 2.15
C VAL A 85 11.87 -7.30 1.08
N PRO A 86 12.94 -8.05 1.44
CA PRO A 86 13.70 -8.82 0.46
C PRO A 86 12.81 -9.79 -0.32
N LEU A 87 13.03 -9.95 -1.63
CA LEU A 87 12.12 -10.71 -2.51
C LEU A 87 11.79 -12.12 -2.00
N TYR A 88 12.77 -12.81 -1.42
CA TYR A 88 12.63 -14.19 -0.96
C TYR A 88 12.34 -14.32 0.54
N GLU A 89 12.20 -13.20 1.26
CA GLU A 89 11.73 -13.21 2.63
C GLU A 89 10.21 -13.42 2.63
N THR A 90 9.76 -14.53 3.21
CA THR A 90 8.35 -14.91 3.20
C THR A 90 7.61 -14.58 4.48
N GLN A 91 8.32 -14.41 5.60
CA GLN A 91 7.74 -14.10 6.89
C GLN A 91 7.83 -12.61 7.15
N VAL A 92 6.69 -11.95 7.28
CA VAL A 92 6.62 -10.50 7.40
C VAL A 92 5.82 -10.12 8.61
N ASN A 93 6.45 -9.39 9.52
CA ASN A 93 5.75 -8.80 10.66
C ASN A 93 5.00 -7.55 10.22
N ILE A 94 3.68 -7.52 10.35
CA ILE A 94 2.84 -6.36 10.06
C ILE A 94 2.14 -5.88 11.33
N THR A 95 1.96 -4.57 11.45
CA THR A 95 1.13 -3.95 12.50
C THR A 95 0.29 -2.88 11.82
N VAL A 96 -1.04 -2.99 11.89
CA VAL A 96 -1.94 -1.93 11.40
C VAL A 96 -2.19 -0.94 12.54
N PRO A 97 -1.78 0.33 12.45
CA PRO A 97 -2.02 1.30 13.50
C PRO A 97 -3.53 1.54 13.72
N PRO A 98 -4.00 1.75 14.98
CA PRO A 98 -5.41 1.99 15.26
C PRO A 98 -6.04 3.15 14.50
N ASP A 99 -5.26 4.17 14.18
CA ASP A 99 -5.69 5.38 13.46
C ASP A 99 -5.61 5.25 11.93
N ALA A 100 -5.18 4.10 11.39
CA ALA A 100 -5.07 3.90 9.96
C ALA A 100 -6.43 3.69 9.27
N ALA A 101 -7.40 3.08 9.96
CA ALA A 101 -8.71 2.76 9.40
C ALA A 101 -9.82 2.89 10.46
N PRO A 102 -11.09 3.10 10.06
CA PRO A 102 -12.20 2.95 11.00
C PRO A 102 -12.43 1.50 11.40
N ASP A 103 -13.01 1.30 12.59
CA ASP A 103 -13.36 -0.04 13.08
C ASP A 103 -14.35 -0.73 12.14
N GLY A 104 -14.18 -2.05 11.96
CA GLY A 104 -15.02 -2.84 11.05
C GLY A 104 -14.76 -2.57 9.57
N THR A 105 -13.72 -1.83 9.21
CA THR A 105 -13.35 -1.62 7.81
C THR A 105 -12.89 -2.92 7.16
N ARG A 106 -13.31 -3.16 5.91
CA ARG A 106 -12.76 -4.25 5.09
C ARG A 106 -11.38 -3.87 4.58
N ILE A 107 -10.38 -4.63 5.02
CA ILE A 107 -8.98 -4.45 4.66
C ILE A 107 -8.44 -5.66 3.89
N MET A 108 -7.34 -5.42 3.18
CA MET A 108 -6.54 -6.41 2.48
C MET A 108 -5.07 -6.02 2.68
N LEU A 109 -4.17 -7.00 2.64
CA LEU A 109 -2.78 -6.70 2.34
C LEU A 109 -2.64 -6.60 0.83
N SER A 110 -1.83 -5.65 0.39
CA SER A 110 -1.43 -5.55 -1.00
C SER A 110 0.08 -5.55 -1.10
N THR A 111 0.62 -6.09 -2.19
CA THR A 111 2.04 -6.02 -2.47
C THR A 111 2.33 -5.55 -3.87
N THR A 112 3.53 -5.00 -4.05
CA THR A 112 4.10 -4.76 -5.36
C THR A 112 5.58 -5.12 -5.35
N LEU A 113 6.09 -5.57 -6.49
CA LEU A 113 7.53 -5.81 -6.64
C LEU A 113 8.25 -4.47 -6.75
N THR A 114 9.40 -4.38 -6.10
CA THR A 114 10.23 -3.17 -6.05
C THR A 114 11.69 -3.50 -6.34
N SER A 115 12.46 -2.44 -6.61
CA SER A 115 13.91 -2.53 -6.71
C SER A 115 14.56 -1.59 -5.71
N ALA A 116 15.16 -2.15 -4.66
CA ALA A 116 15.94 -1.42 -3.66
C ALA A 116 17.12 -0.71 -4.31
N LYS A 117 17.75 -1.32 -5.33
CA LYS A 117 18.79 -0.70 -6.16
C LYS A 117 18.31 0.58 -6.87
N ASN A 118 17.03 0.68 -7.20
CA ASN A 118 16.41 1.84 -7.84
C ASN A 118 15.60 2.68 -6.84
N GLY A 119 16.08 2.80 -5.59
CA GLY A 119 15.45 3.63 -4.56
C GLY A 119 14.07 3.13 -4.11
N GLY A 120 13.79 1.83 -4.26
CA GLY A 120 12.49 1.24 -3.92
C GLY A 120 11.39 1.58 -4.91
N ARG A 121 11.74 1.91 -6.16
CA ARG A 121 10.74 2.14 -7.21
C ARG A 121 9.93 0.86 -7.49
N ARG A 122 8.62 1.04 -7.66
CA ARG A 122 7.67 0.00 -8.05
C ARG A 122 7.95 -0.50 -9.47
N ILE A 123 7.94 -1.82 -9.63
CA ILE A 123 8.13 -2.55 -10.90
C ILE A 123 6.81 -3.07 -11.45
N THR A 124 5.90 -3.52 -10.59
CA THR A 124 4.64 -4.15 -11.00
C THR A 124 3.40 -3.38 -10.54
N GLY A 125 2.22 -3.87 -10.92
CA GLY A 125 0.96 -3.46 -10.31
C GLY A 125 0.82 -3.94 -8.86
N PHE A 126 -0.40 -3.86 -8.35
CA PHE A 126 -0.73 -4.33 -7.01
C PHE A 126 -1.34 -5.72 -7.07
N ASP A 127 -0.78 -6.64 -6.30
CA ASP A 127 -1.43 -7.89 -5.92
C ASP A 127 -2.14 -7.71 -4.59
N TYR A 128 -3.18 -8.50 -4.34
CA TYR A 128 -4.01 -8.37 -3.15
C TYR A 128 -4.26 -9.72 -2.49
N SER A 129 -4.31 -9.73 -1.16
CA SER A 129 -4.69 -10.88 -0.36
C SER A 129 -6.20 -11.16 -0.38
N GLY A 130 -6.66 -12.10 0.44
CA GLY A 130 -8.06 -12.15 0.84
C GLY A 130 -8.48 -10.91 1.64
N ARG A 131 -9.80 -10.68 1.75
CA ARG A 131 -10.39 -9.61 2.56
C ARG A 131 -10.60 -10.06 4.00
N THR A 132 -10.36 -9.17 4.95
CA THR A 132 -10.69 -9.34 6.37
C THR A 132 -11.31 -8.05 6.94
N LEU A 133 -11.99 -8.15 8.09
CA LEU A 133 -12.45 -7.02 8.86
C LEU A 133 -11.42 -6.70 9.94
N ILE A 134 -11.05 -5.42 10.05
CA ILE A 134 -10.20 -4.97 11.14
C ILE A 134 -11.05 -4.65 12.38
N SER A 135 -10.58 -5.06 13.56
CA SER A 135 -11.17 -4.71 14.85
C SER A 135 -10.21 -3.87 15.70
N GLY A 136 -10.73 -3.11 16.66
CA GLY A 136 -9.91 -2.31 17.58
C GLY A 136 -9.28 -1.07 16.95
N ALA A 137 -9.69 -0.72 15.74
CA ALA A 137 -9.29 0.52 15.08
C ALA A 137 -10.15 1.68 15.61
N ASN A 138 -9.66 2.92 15.53
CA ASN A 138 -10.33 4.08 16.15
C ASN A 138 -10.38 5.32 15.24
N ALA A 139 -9.99 5.20 13.98
CA ALA A 139 -10.17 6.30 13.04
C ALA A 139 -11.65 6.49 12.67
N THR A 140 -11.96 7.64 12.09
CA THR A 140 -13.24 7.92 11.44
C THR A 140 -12.98 8.25 9.98
N TRP A 141 -13.92 7.91 9.09
CA TRP A 141 -13.84 8.38 7.71
C TRP A 141 -13.89 9.90 7.70
N SER A 142 -12.92 10.48 7.01
CA SER A 142 -12.87 11.90 6.71
C SER A 142 -13.96 12.27 5.68
N GLN A 143 -14.41 13.52 5.67
CA GLN A 143 -15.38 13.96 4.65
C GLN A 143 -14.80 13.86 3.23
N ALA A 144 -13.50 14.12 3.06
CA ALA A 144 -12.81 13.94 1.79
C ALA A 144 -12.81 12.47 1.34
N GLU A 145 -12.59 11.54 2.26
CA GLU A 145 -12.74 10.10 2.01
C GLU A 145 -14.16 9.77 1.57
N LEU A 146 -15.18 10.25 2.29
CA LEU A 146 -16.59 10.00 1.95
C LEU A 146 -16.97 10.52 0.55
N ASP A 147 -16.35 11.62 0.12
CA ASP A 147 -16.53 12.22 -1.21
C ASP A 147 -15.58 11.61 -2.28
N GLY A 148 -14.95 10.48 -1.96
CA GLY A 148 -14.19 9.66 -2.90
C GLY A 148 -12.78 10.17 -3.20
N ARG A 149 -12.17 10.90 -2.27
CA ARG A 149 -10.80 11.40 -2.43
C ARG A 149 -9.77 10.41 -1.91
N THR A 150 -8.70 10.29 -2.69
CA THR A 150 -7.48 9.59 -2.26
C THR A 150 -6.67 10.49 -1.33
N MET A 151 -6.11 9.89 -0.29
CA MET A 151 -5.31 10.60 0.72
C MET A 151 -3.84 10.24 0.60
N GLY A 152 -3.00 11.28 0.45
CA GLY A 152 -1.56 11.11 0.32
C GLY A 152 -1.15 10.24 -0.88
N ASP A 153 0.06 9.71 -0.79
CA ASP A 153 0.60 8.72 -1.73
C ASP A 153 0.97 7.46 -0.95
N GLN A 154 0.40 6.31 -1.32
CA GLN A 154 0.66 5.02 -0.67
C GLN A 154 2.13 4.61 -0.70
N ASP A 155 2.91 5.12 -1.66
CA ASP A 155 4.33 4.85 -1.80
C ASP A 155 5.19 5.77 -0.94
N GLU A 156 4.62 6.86 -0.41
CA GLU A 156 5.34 7.80 0.44
C GLU A 156 4.86 7.77 1.89
N VAL A 157 3.62 7.37 2.16
CA VAL A 157 3.00 7.46 3.48
C VAL A 157 2.99 6.10 4.17
N SER A 158 3.68 6.01 5.31
CA SER A 158 3.56 4.83 6.19
C SER A 158 2.21 4.82 6.88
N CYS A 159 1.73 3.64 7.26
CA CYS A 159 0.48 3.55 8.00
C CYS A 159 0.54 4.22 9.39
N LEU A 160 1.73 4.46 9.95
CA LEU A 160 1.88 5.27 11.17
C LEU A 160 1.61 6.76 10.94
N ALA A 161 1.88 7.25 9.73
CA ALA A 161 1.65 8.64 9.37
C ALA A 161 0.21 8.86 8.87
N TYR A 162 -0.53 7.80 8.57
CA TYR A 162 -1.78 7.90 7.82
C TYR A 162 -2.91 8.60 8.58
N GLY A 163 -2.99 8.44 9.89
CA GLY A 163 -3.92 9.23 10.73
C GLY A 163 -3.66 10.74 10.62
N CYS A 164 -2.39 11.16 10.68
CA CYS A 164 -1.99 12.56 10.46
C CYS A 164 -2.34 13.05 9.05
N VAL A 165 -2.11 12.22 8.03
CA VAL A 165 -2.49 12.53 6.65
C VAL A 165 -4.00 12.75 6.54
N ARG A 166 -4.82 11.89 7.13
CA ARG A 166 -6.28 12.06 7.13
C ARG A 166 -6.69 13.40 7.75
N SER A 167 -6.10 13.78 8.89
CA SER A 167 -6.37 15.07 9.52
C SER A 167 -5.99 16.28 8.66
N CYS A 168 -4.90 16.20 7.88
CA CYS A 168 -4.56 17.24 6.91
C CYS A 168 -5.67 17.45 5.87
N TYR A 169 -6.21 16.36 5.34
CA TYR A 169 -7.27 16.41 4.33
C TYR A 169 -8.56 16.96 4.93
N ASP A 170 -8.95 16.51 6.14
CA ASP A 170 -10.12 17.06 6.84
C ASP A 170 -10.01 18.55 7.14
N GLN A 171 -8.81 19.04 7.47
CA GLN A 171 -8.59 20.45 7.80
C GLN A 171 -8.87 21.39 6.61
N TYR A 172 -8.47 20.98 5.41
CA TYR A 172 -8.50 21.86 4.24
C TYR A 172 -9.63 21.54 3.28
N TYR A 173 -10.30 20.40 3.41
CA TYR A 173 -11.38 20.03 2.51
C TYR A 173 -12.66 20.82 2.79
N LYS A 174 -13.13 21.55 1.77
CA LYS A 174 -14.34 22.39 1.84
C LYS A 174 -15.49 21.87 0.96
N GLY A 175 -15.41 20.63 0.49
CA GLY A 175 -16.42 20.03 -0.39
C GLY A 175 -16.17 20.26 -1.89
N ASP A 176 -15.31 21.21 -2.26
CA ASP A 176 -14.96 21.44 -3.68
C ASP A 176 -13.79 20.55 -4.10
N LYS A 177 -13.99 19.88 -5.24
CA LYS A 177 -13.02 18.95 -5.78
C LYS A 177 -11.90 19.59 -6.60
N ASP A 178 -12.09 20.82 -7.06
CA ASP A 178 -11.14 21.52 -7.91
C ASP A 178 -10.47 22.69 -7.16
N ASP A 179 -10.58 22.70 -5.82
CA ASP A 179 -9.95 23.70 -4.96
C ASP A 179 -8.41 23.53 -4.93
N GLU A 180 -7.72 24.43 -5.62
CA GLU A 180 -6.26 24.51 -5.66
C GLU A 180 -5.65 24.76 -4.28
N GLU A 181 -6.32 25.52 -3.41
CA GLU A 181 -5.88 25.80 -2.06
C GLU A 181 -5.90 24.52 -1.22
N TYR A 182 -6.99 23.75 -1.31
CA TYR A 182 -7.10 22.43 -0.69
C TYR A 182 -5.98 21.51 -1.13
N SER A 183 -5.74 21.39 -2.44
CA SER A 183 -4.70 20.50 -2.99
C SER A 183 -3.32 20.89 -2.45
N ARG A 184 -2.96 22.18 -2.53
CA ARG A 184 -1.64 22.67 -2.09
C ARG A 184 -1.44 22.54 -0.58
N LYS A 185 -2.43 22.92 0.23
CA LYS A 185 -2.31 22.90 1.70
C LYS A 185 -2.34 21.49 2.26
N SER A 186 -3.24 20.63 1.76
CA SER A 186 -3.26 19.22 2.12
C SER A 186 -1.96 18.55 1.73
N TRP A 187 -1.42 18.86 0.54
CA TRP A 187 -0.11 18.34 0.09
C TRP A 187 1.03 18.72 1.04
N ALA A 188 1.17 20.00 1.35
CA ALA A 188 2.23 20.47 2.25
C ALA A 188 2.12 19.82 3.64
N CYS A 189 0.90 19.70 4.16
CA CYS A 189 0.63 19.08 5.46
C CYS A 189 0.94 17.58 5.46
N TRP A 190 0.43 16.80 4.49
CA TRP A 190 0.67 15.36 4.50
C TRP A 190 2.13 15.00 4.23
N LYS A 191 2.85 15.81 3.44
CA LYS A 191 4.31 15.67 3.26
C LYS A 191 5.06 15.89 4.58
N ALA A 192 4.59 16.80 5.43
CA ALA A 192 5.15 16.98 6.76
C ALA A 192 4.87 15.74 7.65
N CYS A 193 3.64 15.20 7.63
CA CYS A 193 3.32 13.95 8.32
C CYS A 193 4.25 12.81 7.89
N ALA A 194 4.42 12.60 6.58
CA ALA A 194 5.30 11.56 6.05
C ALA A 194 6.76 11.77 6.50
N ARG A 195 7.28 13.00 6.42
CA ARG A 195 8.64 13.31 6.88
C ARG A 195 8.85 13.00 8.37
N ASP A 196 7.88 13.35 9.21
CA ASP A 196 8.07 13.36 10.66
C ASP A 196 7.69 12.04 11.34
N LEU A 197 6.74 11.30 10.74
CA LEU A 197 6.18 10.08 11.32
C LEU A 197 6.57 8.80 10.58
N ASN A 198 7.09 8.88 9.35
CA ASN A 198 7.60 7.68 8.71
C ASN A 198 8.79 7.10 9.50
N PRO A 199 8.87 5.77 9.63
CA PRO A 199 10.04 5.10 10.15
C PRO A 199 11.33 5.51 9.43
N LYS A 200 12.36 5.87 10.19
CA LYS A 200 13.68 6.26 9.66
C LYS A 200 14.42 5.11 8.97
N SER A 201 14.07 3.86 9.27
CA SER A 201 14.58 2.67 8.59
C SER A 201 13.50 2.08 7.70
N ALA A 202 13.78 1.97 6.40
CA ALA A 202 12.97 1.32 5.38
C ALA A 202 12.57 -0.15 5.69
N ALA A 203 13.10 -0.74 6.76
CA ALA A 203 12.99 -2.16 7.06
C ALA A 203 11.83 -2.57 7.98
N SER A 204 11.25 -1.67 8.79
CA SER A 204 10.10 -2.08 9.64
C SER A 204 9.46 -1.01 10.50
N LEU A 205 8.13 -1.11 10.62
CA LEU A 205 7.35 -0.57 11.74
C LEU A 205 7.68 -1.24 13.08
N ASN A 206 8.34 -2.41 13.08
CA ASN A 206 8.49 -3.28 14.26
C ASN A 206 9.68 -2.96 15.18
N SER A 207 10.32 -1.79 15.08
CA SER A 207 11.39 -1.42 16.03
C SER A 207 10.91 -0.60 17.23
N LYS A 208 9.61 -0.24 17.31
CA LYS A 208 9.10 0.59 18.42
C LYS A 208 7.77 0.09 18.98
N SER A 209 7.74 -0.10 20.30
CA SER A 209 6.51 -0.34 21.07
C SER A 209 5.51 0.80 20.88
N VAL A 210 4.26 0.46 20.56
CA VAL A 210 3.10 1.36 20.35
C VAL A 210 2.86 2.28 21.56
N GLN A 211 3.23 1.84 22.77
CA GLN A 211 3.09 2.64 23.99
C GLN A 211 3.99 3.88 24.02
N SER A 212 5.09 3.91 23.27
CA SER A 212 5.96 5.09 23.18
C SER A 212 5.52 6.09 22.10
N LEU A 213 4.61 5.72 21.20
CA LEU A 213 4.23 6.51 20.02
C LEU A 213 2.97 7.35 20.23
N LEU A 214 2.02 6.89 21.05
CA LEU A 214 0.80 7.66 21.38
C LEU A 214 1.12 9.00 22.06
N GLY A 215 2.25 9.09 22.80
CA GLY A 215 2.72 10.34 23.40
C GLY A 215 3.37 11.33 22.42
N VAL A 216 3.85 10.86 21.26
CA VAL A 216 4.54 11.71 20.27
C VAL A 216 3.59 12.13 19.15
N GLY A 217 2.71 11.24 18.68
CA GLY A 217 1.73 11.54 17.63
C GLY A 217 0.75 12.65 18.02
N PHE A 218 0.27 12.66 19.27
CA PHE A 218 -0.58 13.74 19.77
C PHE A 218 0.14 15.09 19.86
N VAL A 219 1.42 15.10 20.25
CA VAL A 219 2.17 16.36 20.44
C VAL A 219 2.63 16.95 19.10
N VAL A 220 3.04 16.12 18.15
CA VAL A 220 3.49 16.58 16.81
C VAL A 220 2.29 16.94 15.92
N GLY A 221 1.18 16.20 16.00
CA GLY A 221 -0.06 16.57 15.32
C GLY A 221 -0.60 17.94 15.75
N PHE A 222 -0.57 18.25 17.05
CA PHE A 222 -0.92 19.57 17.55
C PHE A 222 0.06 20.68 17.13
N LEU A 223 1.36 20.40 17.07
CA LEU A 223 2.34 21.41 16.65
C LEU A 223 2.17 21.80 15.17
N HIS A 224 1.87 20.83 14.30
CA HIS A 224 1.66 21.09 12.87
C HIS A 224 0.33 21.76 12.56
N LEU A 225 -0.70 21.51 13.38
CA LEU A 225 -1.97 22.27 13.33
C LEU A 225 -1.76 23.77 13.63
N ILE A 226 -0.80 24.13 14.48
CA ILE A 226 -0.52 25.52 14.85
C ILE A 226 0.38 26.22 13.82
N VAL A 227 1.38 25.52 13.27
CA VAL A 227 2.32 26.13 12.30
C VAL A 227 1.71 26.27 10.90
N GLY A 228 0.75 25.42 10.51
CA GLY A 228 0.03 25.56 9.24
C GLY A 228 -1.10 26.60 9.23
N ALA A 229 -1.38 27.23 10.38
CA ALA A 229 -2.41 28.25 10.56
C ALA A 229 -1.86 29.69 10.64
N LEU A 230 -0.53 29.85 10.63
CA LEU A 230 0.20 31.13 10.53
C LEU A 230 0.76 31.31 9.11
#